data_AF-A0A067FN78-F1
#
_entry.id   AF-A0A067FN78-F1
#
_cell.length_a   1.000
_cell.length_b   1.000
_cell.length_c   1.000
_cell.angle_alpha   90.00
_cell.angle_beta   90.00
_cell.angle_gamma   90.00
#
_symmetry.space_group_name_H-M   'P 1'
#
loop_
_entity.id
_entity.type
_entity.pdbx_description
1 polymer ?
#
loop_
_entity_poly.entity_id
_entity_poly.type
_entity_poly.pdbx_seq_one_letter_code
_entity_poly.pdbx_strand_id
1 'polypeptide(L)'
;MGGDSIKWLCILMILHRVNWVCGVCELSLVHNDNVYNYSLTSPLDKYPHGVLSEDGFYKVAVNQTVLWFQLCDGMIFNHDPPVCVDCLDCGGPSHCGLGCSALVEKSIGGYPVCTSLGHVSSTNITIRDKNHPNNGVIVKMTHSGPKYSCSLSVSVICDLNGLQGPQSMEKLGTCNYATEIRHPSGCATIIPAEGGGWGWFGTF
;
A
#
# COMPACT_ATOMS: atom_id res chain seq x y z
N MET A 1 12.34 -28.92 7.43
CA MET A 1 13.21 -28.30 8.47
C MET A 1 14.13 -27.33 7.77
N GLY A 2 13.95 -26.01 7.96
CA GLY A 2 14.75 -25.00 7.23
C GLY A 2 14.15 -23.60 7.25
N GLY A 3 13.48 -23.19 8.33
CA GLY A 3 12.83 -21.88 8.46
C GLY A 3 13.57 -20.87 9.35
N ASP A 4 14.56 -21.31 10.13
CA ASP A 4 15.21 -20.46 11.14
C ASP A 4 16.51 -19.80 10.67
N SER A 5 17.12 -20.26 9.58
CA SER A 5 18.39 -19.71 9.07
C SER A 5 18.22 -18.36 8.35
N ILE A 6 17.02 -18.04 7.87
CA ILE A 6 16.75 -16.79 7.13
C ILE A 6 16.64 -15.59 8.09
N LYS A 7 16.11 -15.80 9.30
CA LYS A 7 16.00 -14.74 10.32
C LYS A 7 17.37 -14.25 10.82
N TRP A 8 18.35 -15.15 10.90
CA TRP A 8 19.68 -14.81 11.37
C TRP A 8 20.51 -14.07 10.31
N LEU A 9 20.26 -14.32 9.02
CA LEU A 9 20.89 -13.57 7.93
C LEU A 9 20.52 -12.09 7.93
N CYS A 10 19.27 -11.75 8.29
CA CYS A 10 18.83 -10.35 8.32
C CYS A 10 19.52 -9.53 9.42
N ILE A 11 19.89 -10.16 10.55
CA ILE A 11 20.56 -9.47 11.68
C ILE A 11 22.04 -9.21 11.36
N LEU A 12 22.70 -10.11 10.61
CA LEU A 12 24.12 -9.99 10.26
C LEU A 12 24.39 -8.92 9.18
N MET A 13 23.40 -8.50 8.40
CA MET A 13 23.59 -7.52 7.31
C MET A 13 23.52 -6.06 7.76
N ILE A 14 23.29 -5.76 9.04
CA ILE A 14 23.33 -4.39 9.60
C ILE A 14 24.77 -3.81 9.55
N LEU A 15 25.79 -4.66 9.41
CA LEU A 15 27.21 -4.26 9.37
C LEU A 15 27.71 -3.82 7.98
N HIS A 16 27.04 -4.20 6.90
CA HIS A 16 27.34 -3.69 5.57
C HIS A 16 26.22 -2.73 5.19
N ARG A 17 26.51 -1.44 5.06
CA ARG A 17 25.58 -0.40 4.58
C ARG A 17 25.12 -0.67 3.14
N VAL A 18 24.35 -1.73 2.97
CA VAL A 18 23.59 -2.02 1.77
C VAL A 18 22.16 -1.86 2.23
N ASN A 19 21.57 -0.69 1.94
CA ASN A 19 20.13 -0.49 2.10
C ASN A 19 19.44 -1.45 1.13
N TRP A 20 19.17 -2.67 1.56
CA TRP A 20 18.10 -3.44 0.95
C TRP A 20 16.81 -2.80 1.46
N VAL A 21 16.31 -1.81 0.72
CA VAL A 21 14.91 -1.41 0.83
C VAL A 21 14.13 -2.63 0.35
N CYS A 22 13.52 -3.40 1.26
CA CYS A 22 12.41 -4.25 0.84
C CYS A 22 11.45 -3.30 0.15
N GLY A 23 11.26 -3.44 -1.17
CA GLY A 23 10.40 -2.57 -1.94
C GLY A 23 9.04 -2.51 -1.27
N VAL A 24 8.78 -1.44 -0.51
CA VAL A 24 7.45 -1.20 0.03
C VAL A 24 6.60 -1.00 -1.20
N CYS A 25 5.58 -1.85 -1.33
CA CYS A 25 4.73 -1.94 -2.48
C CYS A 25 5.28 -2.56 -3.77
N GLU A 26 6.15 -3.55 -3.65
CA GLU A 26 6.47 -4.46 -4.74
C GLU A 26 5.85 -5.85 -4.50
N LEU A 27 5.35 -6.48 -5.56
CA LEU A 27 4.84 -7.85 -5.51
C LEU A 27 5.25 -8.58 -6.80
N SER A 28 5.90 -9.73 -6.65
CA SER A 28 6.19 -10.64 -7.75
C SER A 28 5.56 -12.00 -7.48
N LEU A 29 4.89 -12.58 -8.46
CA LEU A 29 4.31 -13.92 -8.36
C LEU A 29 4.32 -14.64 -9.70
N VAL A 30 4.43 -15.97 -9.65
CA VAL A 30 4.38 -16.83 -10.84
C VAL A 30 2.98 -17.41 -10.99
N HIS A 31 2.42 -17.33 -12.19
CA HIS A 31 1.13 -17.91 -12.55
C HIS A 31 1.12 -18.31 -14.03
N ASN A 32 0.76 -19.57 -14.33
CA ASN A 32 0.73 -20.14 -15.69
C ASN A 32 1.99 -19.80 -16.51
N ASP A 33 3.17 -20.18 -16.00
CA ASP A 33 4.47 -19.96 -16.64
C ASP A 33 4.80 -18.49 -16.98
N ASN A 34 4.13 -17.56 -16.32
CA ASN A 34 4.41 -16.13 -16.42
C ASN A 34 4.70 -15.57 -15.03
N VAL A 35 5.63 -14.63 -14.96
CA VAL A 35 5.94 -13.84 -13.78
C VAL A 35 5.18 -12.51 -13.90
N TYR A 36 4.35 -12.23 -12.91
CA TYR A 36 3.60 -10.98 -12.78
C TYR A 36 4.32 -10.10 -11.76
N ASN A 37 4.88 -9.00 -12.23
CA ASN A 37 5.60 -8.03 -11.41
C ASN A 37 4.78 -6.75 -11.25
N TYR A 38 4.55 -6.38 -10.00
CA TYR A 38 3.93 -5.14 -9.59
C TYR A 38 4.98 -4.29 -8.89
N SER A 39 5.14 -3.05 -9.36
CA SER A 39 5.89 -2.01 -8.66
C SER A 39 5.02 -0.77 -8.65
N LEU A 40 4.31 -0.56 -7.53
CA LEU A 40 3.27 0.48 -7.48
C LEU A 40 3.85 1.90 -7.50
N THR A 41 5.08 2.07 -7.03
CA THR A 41 5.76 3.38 -6.93
C THR A 41 6.70 3.65 -8.11
N SER A 42 6.82 2.71 -9.05
CA SER A 42 7.60 2.94 -10.27
C SER A 42 6.99 4.06 -11.11
N PRO A 43 7.83 4.95 -11.68
CA PRO A 43 7.35 6.05 -12.52
C PRO A 43 6.70 5.50 -13.80
N LEU A 44 5.57 6.10 -14.18
CA LEU A 44 4.89 5.87 -15.44
C LEU A 44 4.73 7.20 -16.20
N ASP A 45 4.43 7.12 -17.49
CA ASP A 45 4.07 8.30 -18.27
C ASP A 45 2.89 9.03 -17.59
N LYS A 46 3.06 10.33 -17.32
CA LYS A 46 2.13 11.20 -16.56
C LYS A 46 2.00 10.91 -15.05
N TYR A 47 2.63 9.87 -14.52
CA TYR A 47 2.60 9.51 -13.09
C TYR A 47 4.03 9.25 -12.58
N PRO A 48 4.82 10.31 -12.35
CA PRO A 48 6.24 10.20 -11.97
C PRO A 48 6.45 9.51 -10.61
N HIS A 49 5.42 9.47 -9.76
CA HIS A 49 5.44 8.84 -8.45
C HIS A 49 4.61 7.55 -8.37
N GLY A 50 4.22 7.00 -9.53
CA GLY A 50 3.38 5.81 -9.60
C GLY A 50 2.04 6.03 -8.90
N VAL A 51 1.70 5.15 -7.96
CA VAL A 51 0.42 5.17 -7.22
C VAL A 51 0.39 6.20 -6.08
N LEU A 52 1.50 6.86 -5.77
CA LEU A 52 1.53 7.87 -4.71
C LEU A 52 0.62 9.04 -5.11
N SER A 53 -0.21 9.52 -4.18
CA SER A 53 -0.99 10.73 -4.41
C SER A 53 -0.06 11.95 -4.55
N GLU A 54 -0.28 12.75 -5.59
CA GLU A 54 0.44 14.02 -5.84
C GLU A 54 0.21 15.04 -4.69
N ASP A 55 -0.96 14.99 -4.03
CA ASP A 55 -1.29 15.84 -2.89
C ASP A 55 -0.70 15.32 -1.56
N GLY A 56 -0.03 14.16 -1.59
CA GLY A 56 0.55 13.49 -0.41
C GLY A 56 -0.42 12.55 0.31
N PHE A 57 -1.70 12.52 -0.07
CA PHE A 57 -2.72 11.60 0.44
C PHE A 57 -3.90 11.43 -0.53
N TYR A 58 -4.61 10.33 -0.42
CA TYR A 58 -5.94 10.10 -0.93
C TYR A 58 -6.98 10.38 0.16
N LYS A 59 -8.18 10.81 -0.26
CA LYS A 59 -9.28 11.12 0.64
C LYS A 59 -10.61 10.63 0.07
N VAL A 60 -11.43 10.01 0.90
CA VAL A 60 -12.82 9.68 0.57
C VAL A 60 -13.73 9.92 1.78
N ALA A 61 -14.89 10.53 1.55
CA ALA A 61 -15.84 10.87 2.60
C ALA A 61 -17.20 10.22 2.34
N VAL A 62 -17.70 9.45 3.30
CA VAL A 62 -19.00 8.78 3.26
C VAL A 62 -19.66 8.86 4.63
N ASN A 63 -20.91 9.31 4.71
CA ASN A 63 -21.73 9.30 5.93
C ASN A 63 -21.00 9.78 7.20
N GLN A 64 -20.50 11.03 7.17
CA GLN A 64 -19.76 11.67 8.29
C GLN A 64 -18.46 10.95 8.72
N THR A 65 -17.99 10.01 7.91
CA THR A 65 -16.71 9.34 8.07
C THR A 65 -15.81 9.76 6.91
N VAL A 66 -14.58 10.16 7.22
CA VAL A 66 -13.58 10.54 6.23
C VAL A 66 -12.39 9.61 6.37
N LEU A 67 -12.00 8.97 5.28
CA LEU A 67 -10.83 8.12 5.21
C LEU A 67 -9.71 8.90 4.52
N TRP A 68 -8.55 8.93 5.15
CA TRP A 68 -7.33 9.54 4.64
C TRP A 68 -6.25 8.47 4.58
N PHE A 69 -5.56 8.36 3.46
CA PHE A 69 -4.51 7.36 3.32
C PHE A 69 -3.49 7.72 2.25
N GLN A 70 -2.27 7.25 2.40
CA GLN A 70 -1.26 7.23 1.35
C GLN A 70 -0.86 5.77 1.12
N LEU A 71 -0.75 5.38 -0.15
CA LEU A 71 -0.26 4.05 -0.49
C LEU A 71 1.26 4.09 -0.50
N CYS A 72 1.89 3.06 0.05
CA CYS A 72 3.34 2.83 -0.08
C CYS A 72 4.26 3.81 0.65
N ASP A 73 3.71 4.87 1.24
CA ASP A 73 4.42 5.85 2.04
C ASP A 73 3.51 6.43 3.13
N GLY A 74 4.06 7.28 4.00
CA GLY A 74 3.32 8.04 4.98
C GLY A 74 2.53 9.17 4.34
N MET A 75 1.45 9.60 5.00
CA MET A 75 0.71 10.77 4.53
C MET A 75 1.53 12.04 4.74
N ILE A 76 1.52 12.92 3.74
CA ILE A 76 2.15 14.23 3.79
C ILE A 76 1.07 15.28 3.59
N PHE A 77 1.02 16.28 4.47
CA PHE A 77 0.05 17.37 4.41
C PHE A 77 0.79 18.69 4.16
N ASN A 78 0.60 19.26 2.98
CA ASN A 78 1.16 20.58 2.66
C ASN A 78 0.31 21.71 3.26
N HIS A 79 -1.02 21.56 3.20
CA HIS A 79 -1.99 22.49 3.75
C HIS A 79 -3.10 21.68 4.47
N ASP A 80 -3.55 22.17 5.63
CA ASP A 80 -4.71 21.66 6.37
C ASP A 80 -4.70 20.16 6.72
N PRO A 81 -3.79 19.71 7.61
CA PRO A 81 -3.86 18.36 8.16
C PRO A 81 -5.18 18.13 8.92
N PRO A 82 -5.66 16.88 9.05
CA PRO A 82 -6.89 16.59 9.78
C PRO A 82 -6.80 17.09 11.24
N VAL A 83 -7.73 17.97 11.61
CA VAL A 83 -7.83 18.52 12.97
C VAL A 83 -8.79 17.63 13.75
N CYS A 84 -8.25 16.64 14.46
CA CYS A 84 -9.04 15.65 15.18
C CYS A 84 -8.36 15.22 16.48
N VAL A 85 -9.18 14.74 17.41
CA VAL A 85 -8.70 14.20 18.69
C VAL A 85 -8.30 12.71 18.55
N ASP A 86 -7.47 12.23 19.47
CA ASP A 86 -7.04 10.81 19.60
C ASP A 86 -6.12 10.29 18.46
N CYS A 87 -5.11 11.09 18.10
CA CYS A 87 -4.17 10.83 17.01
C CYS A 87 -2.71 10.62 17.47
N LEU A 88 -2.50 10.24 18.73
CA LEU A 88 -1.17 10.06 19.34
C LEU A 88 -0.26 9.15 18.52
N ASP A 89 -0.79 8.03 18.04
CA ASP A 89 -0.03 7.05 17.25
C ASP A 89 0.10 7.41 15.76
N CYS A 90 -0.41 8.57 15.33
CA CYS A 90 -0.30 9.04 13.94
C CYS A 90 0.04 10.53 13.90
N GLY A 91 1.17 10.93 14.46
CA GLY A 91 1.70 12.30 14.38
C GLY A 91 1.37 13.20 15.58
N GLY A 92 0.51 12.75 16.49
CA GLY A 92 0.24 13.45 17.75
C GLY A 92 -0.88 14.49 17.67
N PRO A 93 -1.24 15.10 18.82
CA PRO A 93 -2.47 15.89 18.99
C PRO A 93 -2.58 17.14 18.10
N SER A 94 -1.47 17.67 17.59
CA SER A 94 -1.46 18.89 16.76
C SER A 94 -1.23 18.62 15.27
N HIS A 95 -0.72 17.45 14.89
CA HIS A 95 -0.33 17.12 13.51
C HIS A 95 -0.75 15.68 13.15
N CYS A 96 -2.04 15.40 13.32
CA CYS A 96 -2.60 14.11 12.94
C CYS A 96 -2.33 13.81 11.46
N GLY A 97 -1.91 12.57 11.16
CA GLY A 97 -1.65 12.09 9.81
C GLY A 97 -0.17 11.89 9.49
N LEU A 98 0.75 12.68 10.04
CA LEU A 98 2.16 12.64 9.65
C LEU A 98 2.94 11.39 10.13
N GLY A 99 2.35 10.57 11.00
CA GLY A 99 3.00 9.37 11.57
C GLY A 99 2.47 8.03 11.05
N CYS A 100 1.52 8.05 10.11
CA CYS A 100 0.87 6.83 9.64
C CYS A 100 0.56 6.89 8.14
N SER A 101 0.25 5.74 7.55
CA SER A 101 -0.13 5.64 6.13
C SER A 101 -1.64 5.68 5.94
N ALA A 102 -2.44 5.41 6.98
CA ALA A 102 -3.89 5.48 6.90
C ALA A 102 -4.52 5.86 8.23
N LEU A 103 -5.54 6.72 8.18
CA LEU A 103 -6.39 7.07 9.32
C LEU A 103 -7.85 7.22 8.88
N VAL A 104 -8.75 7.06 9.84
CA VAL A 104 -10.16 7.40 9.67
C VAL A 104 -10.56 8.47 10.67
N GLU A 105 -11.30 9.46 10.19
CA GLU A 105 -11.91 10.52 10.96
C GLU A 105 -13.41 10.28 11.02
N LYS A 106 -14.00 10.40 12.21
CA LYS A 106 -15.45 10.29 12.43
C LYS A 106 -15.94 11.45 13.27
N SER A 107 -17.07 12.02 12.89
CA SER A 107 -17.79 12.98 13.72
C SER A 107 -18.59 12.26 14.82
N ILE A 108 -18.12 12.34 16.07
CA ILE A 108 -18.80 11.80 17.25
C ILE A 108 -19.26 12.97 18.12
N GLY A 109 -20.58 13.15 18.27
CA GLY A 109 -21.14 14.25 19.08
C GLY A 109 -20.75 15.64 18.57
N GLY A 110 -20.44 15.79 17.28
CA GLY A 110 -19.99 17.04 16.66
C GLY A 110 -18.48 17.27 16.69
N TYR A 111 -17.70 16.36 17.28
CA TYR A 111 -16.24 16.46 17.33
C TYR A 111 -15.59 15.46 16.35
N PRO A 112 -14.58 15.89 15.57
CA PRO A 112 -13.80 14.99 14.72
C PRO A 112 -12.85 14.15 15.58
N VAL A 113 -13.05 12.83 15.57
CA VAL A 113 -12.20 11.85 16.26
C VAL A 113 -11.46 11.03 15.22
N CYS A 114 -10.13 10.96 15.32
CA CYS A 114 -9.31 10.16 14.43
C CYS A 114 -8.97 8.80 15.04
N THR A 115 -8.75 7.82 14.17
CA THR A 115 -8.25 6.50 14.54
C THR A 115 -7.25 6.06 13.49
N SER A 116 -6.03 5.69 13.92
CA SER A 116 -5.01 5.13 13.03
C SER A 116 -5.46 3.77 12.50
N LEU A 117 -5.32 3.58 11.19
CA LEU A 117 -5.66 2.32 10.52
C LEU A 117 -4.44 1.54 10.06
N GLY A 118 -3.29 2.20 9.87
CA GLY A 118 -2.07 1.52 9.53
C GLY A 118 -0.87 2.42 9.31
N HIS A 119 0.32 1.82 9.31
CA HIS A 119 1.59 2.47 9.08
C HIS A 119 2.25 1.89 7.83
N VAL A 120 3.25 2.62 7.32
CA VAL A 120 4.06 2.16 6.17
C VAL A 120 4.71 0.81 6.46
N SER A 121 5.26 0.63 7.67
CA SER A 121 5.92 -0.61 8.11
C SER A 121 5.01 -1.83 8.21
N SER A 122 3.70 -1.63 8.28
CA SER A 122 2.68 -2.69 8.38
C SER A 122 1.85 -2.83 7.11
N THR A 123 2.38 -2.35 5.99
CA THR A 123 1.78 -2.48 4.65
C THR A 123 2.10 -3.85 4.06
N ASN A 124 1.08 -4.51 3.52
CA ASN A 124 1.20 -5.78 2.81
C ASN A 124 0.46 -5.69 1.46
N ILE A 125 1.02 -6.31 0.42
CA ILE A 125 0.37 -6.39 -0.89
C ILE A 125 0.02 -7.83 -1.22
N THR A 126 -1.20 -8.02 -1.70
CA THR A 126 -1.67 -9.30 -2.24
C THR A 126 -2.29 -9.12 -3.61
N ILE A 127 -2.32 -10.17 -4.43
CA ILE A 127 -3.07 -10.16 -5.68
C ILE A 127 -4.58 -10.01 -5.40
N ARG A 128 -5.28 -9.21 -6.21
CA ARG A 128 -6.72 -9.00 -6.06
C ARG A 128 -7.53 -10.21 -6.52
N ASP A 129 -7.20 -10.73 -7.69
CA ASP A 129 -7.84 -11.92 -8.28
C ASP A 129 -6.75 -12.91 -8.68
N LYS A 130 -6.77 -14.11 -8.10
CA LYS A 130 -5.80 -15.17 -8.39
C LYS A 130 -6.00 -15.78 -9.79
N ASN A 131 -7.21 -15.72 -10.34
CA ASN A 131 -7.51 -16.23 -11.67
C ASN A 131 -7.13 -15.23 -12.76
N HIS A 132 -7.13 -13.93 -12.42
CA HIS A 132 -6.73 -12.85 -13.30
C HIS A 132 -5.66 -11.97 -12.62
N PRO A 133 -4.43 -12.49 -12.48
CA PRO A 133 -3.36 -11.84 -11.74
C PRO A 133 -2.81 -10.59 -12.40
N ASN A 134 -3.33 -10.15 -13.55
CA ASN A 134 -3.02 -8.87 -14.19
C ASN A 134 -4.01 -7.75 -13.81
N ASN A 135 -5.12 -8.09 -13.14
CA ASN A 135 -6.23 -7.16 -12.95
C ASN A 135 -6.06 -6.21 -11.74
N GLY A 136 -4.97 -6.33 -10.98
CA GLY A 136 -4.67 -5.44 -9.86
C GLY A 136 -4.29 -6.15 -8.57
N VAL A 137 -4.00 -5.33 -7.58
CA VAL A 137 -3.54 -5.75 -6.25
C VAL A 137 -4.38 -5.12 -5.14
N ILE A 138 -4.30 -5.69 -3.95
CA ILE A 138 -4.86 -5.15 -2.73
C ILE A 138 -3.69 -4.74 -1.84
N VAL A 139 -3.64 -3.46 -1.48
CA VAL A 139 -2.70 -2.92 -0.50
C VAL A 139 -3.40 -2.84 0.84
N LYS A 140 -2.95 -3.65 1.80
CA LYS A 140 -3.50 -3.70 3.15
C LYS A 140 -2.55 -3.05 4.14
N MET A 141 -3.00 -2.00 4.79
CA MET A 141 -2.31 -1.32 5.89
C MET A 141 -2.99 -1.74 7.20
N THR A 142 -2.20 -2.04 8.23
CA THR A 142 -2.76 -2.53 9.51
C THR A 142 -2.18 -1.78 10.69
N HIS A 143 -3.00 -1.53 11.71
CA HIS A 143 -2.56 -0.97 12.98
C HIS A 143 -3.04 -1.88 14.11
N SER A 144 -2.09 -2.39 14.88
CA SER A 144 -2.36 -3.27 16.03
C SER A 144 -2.41 -2.43 17.30
N GLY A 145 -3.61 -1.97 17.64
CA GLY A 145 -3.86 -1.25 18.89
C GLY A 145 -4.07 -2.20 20.09
N PRO A 146 -4.08 -1.67 21.33
CA PRO A 146 -4.22 -2.48 22.55
C PRO A 146 -5.60 -3.16 22.70
N LYS A 147 -6.65 -2.64 22.04
CA LYS A 147 -8.02 -3.19 22.11
C LYS A 147 -8.45 -3.93 20.84
N TYR A 148 -8.11 -3.40 19.67
CA TYR A 148 -8.53 -3.93 18.37
C TYR A 148 -7.40 -3.75 17.35
N SER A 149 -7.31 -4.67 16.39
CA SER A 149 -6.52 -4.48 15.17
C SER A 149 -7.41 -3.84 14.10
N CYS A 150 -7.01 -2.64 13.68
CA CYS A 150 -7.69 -1.90 12.63
C CYS A 150 -6.92 -2.02 11.33
N SER A 151 -7.62 -1.90 10.21
CA SER A 151 -6.97 -2.01 8.91
C SER A 151 -7.68 -1.24 7.81
N LEU A 152 -6.92 -0.86 6.80
CA LEU A 152 -7.42 -0.35 5.55
C LEU A 152 -6.94 -1.25 4.41
N SER A 153 -7.87 -1.77 3.62
CA SER A 153 -7.59 -2.49 2.38
C SER A 153 -7.94 -1.62 1.19
N VAL A 154 -6.97 -1.30 0.34
CA VAL A 154 -7.17 -0.50 -0.87
C VAL A 154 -6.98 -1.40 -2.08
N SER A 155 -8.03 -1.59 -2.87
CA SER A 155 -7.96 -2.29 -4.15
C SER A 155 -7.42 -1.32 -5.21
N VAL A 156 -6.21 -1.57 -5.70
CA VAL A 156 -5.61 -0.83 -6.83
C VAL A 156 -5.91 -1.61 -8.10
N ILE A 157 -6.90 -1.13 -8.84
CA ILE A 157 -7.41 -1.77 -10.06
C ILE A 157 -6.58 -1.29 -11.25
N CYS A 158 -6.10 -2.24 -12.07
CA CYS A 158 -5.43 -1.91 -13.34
C CYS A 158 -6.39 -1.12 -14.25
N ASP A 159 -6.01 0.11 -14.59
CA ASP A 159 -6.70 0.92 -15.59
C ASP A 159 -5.69 1.79 -16.33
N LEU A 160 -5.52 1.55 -17.62
CA LEU A 160 -4.58 2.28 -18.47
C LEU A 160 -5.13 3.65 -18.92
N ASN A 161 -6.42 3.93 -18.72
CA ASN A 161 -7.03 5.18 -19.14
C ASN A 161 -6.68 6.36 -18.20
N GLY A 162 -6.24 6.06 -16.97
CA GLY A 162 -5.71 7.05 -16.03
C GLY A 162 -6.08 6.79 -14.58
N LEU A 163 -5.81 7.77 -13.72
CA LEU A 163 -6.14 7.75 -12.30
C LEU A 163 -7.64 8.07 -12.08
N GLN A 164 -8.33 7.14 -11.41
CA GLN A 164 -9.59 7.43 -10.74
C GLN A 164 -9.38 7.24 -9.23
N GLY A 165 -9.41 8.35 -8.49
CA GLY A 165 -9.29 8.34 -7.03
C GLY A 165 -10.48 7.65 -6.34
N PRO A 166 -10.40 7.44 -5.02
CA PRO A 166 -11.36 6.63 -4.28
C PRO A 166 -12.76 7.26 -4.31
N GLN A 167 -13.75 6.50 -4.78
CA GLN A 167 -15.15 6.95 -4.90
C GLN A 167 -16.06 6.36 -3.81
N SER A 168 -15.67 5.23 -3.24
CA SER A 168 -16.46 4.48 -2.28
C SER A 168 -15.63 4.08 -1.08
N MET A 169 -16.32 3.86 0.04
CA MET A 169 -15.73 3.33 1.25
C MET A 169 -16.71 2.34 1.87
N GLU A 170 -16.23 1.15 2.16
CA GLU A 170 -16.97 0.12 2.88
C GLU A 170 -16.34 -0.10 4.25
N LYS A 171 -17.19 -0.31 5.27
CA LYS A 171 -16.76 -0.64 6.62
C LYS A 171 -16.94 -2.14 6.85
N LEU A 172 -15.83 -2.86 7.02
CA LEU A 172 -15.77 -4.30 7.25
C LEU A 172 -15.63 -4.58 8.76
N GLY A 173 -16.75 -4.66 9.46
CA GLY A 173 -16.79 -4.90 10.91
C GLY A 173 -16.57 -3.64 11.75
N THR A 174 -15.74 -3.72 12.80
CA THR A 174 -15.63 -2.65 13.80
C THR A 174 -14.75 -1.49 13.36
N CYS A 175 -13.54 -1.77 12.86
CA CYS A 175 -12.57 -0.76 12.43
C CYS A 175 -11.71 -1.20 11.22
N ASN A 176 -12.22 -2.11 10.39
CA ASN A 176 -11.61 -2.37 9.08
C ASN A 176 -12.38 -1.63 8.00
N TYR A 177 -11.66 -1.08 7.04
CA TYR A 177 -12.22 -0.34 5.92
C TYR A 177 -11.69 -0.89 4.61
N ALA A 178 -12.50 -0.78 3.58
CA ALA A 178 -12.11 -1.08 2.21
C ALA A 178 -12.47 0.07 1.29
N THR A 179 -11.61 0.33 0.32
CA THR A 179 -11.85 1.31 -0.76
C THR A 179 -11.13 0.85 -2.01
N GLU A 180 -11.43 1.50 -3.14
CA GLU A 180 -10.93 1.12 -4.44
C GLU A 180 -10.45 2.35 -5.20
N ILE A 181 -9.33 2.22 -5.89
CA ILE A 181 -8.82 3.21 -6.83
C ILE A 181 -8.50 2.53 -8.16
N ARG A 182 -8.55 3.29 -9.25
CA ARG A 182 -8.07 2.81 -10.56
C ARG A 182 -6.80 3.55 -10.91
N HIS A 183 -5.76 2.81 -11.27
CA HIS A 183 -4.46 3.39 -11.58
C HIS A 183 -3.66 2.52 -12.56
N PRO A 184 -2.91 3.12 -13.49
CA PRO A 184 -2.01 2.37 -14.38
C PRO A 184 -0.95 1.55 -13.63
N SER A 185 -0.45 2.04 -12.48
CA SER A 185 0.49 1.27 -11.64
C SER A 185 -0.12 0.00 -11.05
N GLY A 186 -1.46 -0.12 -11.06
CA GLY A 186 -2.15 -1.35 -10.71
C GLY A 186 -2.05 -2.43 -11.79
N CYS A 187 -1.41 -2.18 -12.93
CA CYS A 187 -1.22 -3.16 -13.99
C CYS A 187 0.12 -3.91 -13.81
N ALA A 188 0.08 -5.24 -13.87
CA ALA A 188 1.30 -6.04 -13.78
C ALA A 188 2.15 -5.93 -15.05
N THR A 189 3.47 -5.89 -14.88
CA THR A 189 4.41 -6.24 -15.95
C THR A 189 4.48 -7.77 -16.05
N ILE A 190 4.18 -8.32 -17.22
CA ILE A 190 4.16 -9.76 -17.45
C ILE A 190 5.45 -10.15 -18.16
N ILE A 191 6.22 -11.04 -17.54
CA ILE A 191 7.45 -11.61 -18.11
C ILE A 191 7.20 -13.11 -18.27
N PRO A 192 7.36 -13.69 -19.46
CA PRO A 192 7.31 -15.15 -19.60
C PRO A 192 8.39 -15.75 -18.69
N ALA A 193 8.01 -16.69 -17.81
CA ALA A 193 8.98 -17.42 -17.03
C ALA A 193 9.82 -18.21 -18.02
N GLU A 194 11.09 -17.85 -18.18
CA GLU A 194 11.98 -18.48 -19.16
C GLU A 194 11.86 -20.01 -19.05
N GLY A 195 11.30 -20.63 -20.09
CA GLY A 195 11.48 -22.05 -20.29
C GLY A 195 12.97 -22.28 -20.48
N GLY A 196 13.59 -23.06 -19.60
CA GLY A 196 14.99 -23.45 -19.75
C GLY A 196 15.23 -24.00 -21.16
N GLY A 197 15.87 -23.22 -22.02
CA GLY A 197 15.86 -23.43 -23.46
C GLY A 197 17.02 -22.73 -24.18
N TRP A 198 18.23 -23.23 -23.93
CA TRP A 198 19.40 -23.32 -24.83
C TRP A 198 19.69 -22.12 -25.74
N GLY A 199 20.63 -21.25 -25.33
CA GLY A 199 21.20 -20.18 -26.14
C GLY A 199 22.74 -20.20 -26.14
N TRP A 200 23.30 -20.47 -27.32
CA TRP A 200 24.70 -20.53 -27.78
C TRP A 200 25.83 -19.87 -26.96
N PHE A 201 26.81 -20.69 -26.55
CA PHE A 201 28.22 -20.28 -26.48
C PHE A 201 28.87 -20.47 -27.86
N GLY A 202 28.89 -19.41 -28.67
CA GLY A 202 29.84 -19.31 -29.78
C GLY A 202 31.24 -19.06 -29.19
N THR A 203 32.10 -20.07 -29.25
CA THR A 203 33.54 -19.91 -29.02
C THR A 203 34.23 -19.78 -30.38
N PHE A 204 35.04 -18.74 -30.49
CA PHE A 204 36.03 -18.54 -31.56
C PHE A 204 37.23 -19.46 -31.37
#